data_AF-A0A943RMZ0-F1
#
_entry.id   AF-A0A943RMZ0-F1
#
_cell.length_a   1.000
_cell.length_b   1.000
_cell.length_c   1.000
_cell.angle_alpha   90.00
_cell.angle_beta   90.00
_cell.angle_gamma   90.00
#
_symmetry.space_group_name_H-M   'P 1'
#
loop_
_entity.id
_entity.type
_entity.pdbx_description
1 polymer ?
#
loop_
_entity_poly.entity_id
_entity_poly.type
_entity_poly.pdbx_seq_one_letter_code
_entity_poly.pdbx_strand_id
1 'polypeptide(L)'
;AVKAAQAVLKGRIKEFAADIAKKYINPPYTTEFAVMFLPTEGLYAEVLRLNLMEPIQREYRVSIAGPSTMAALLNSLQMGFKSVAIQKRSGEVWKVLGAVKTEFASFEKTLAKTRDRLRLADEELGRLIGARTHKINRSLERVTALPAEDGVAQLVDKYAGADDEDEQ
;
A
#
# COMPACT_ATOMS: atom_id res chain seq x y z
N ALA A 1 -25.36 62.69 9.61
CA ALA A 1 -25.29 61.72 8.49
C ALA A 1 -24.48 60.48 8.83
N VAL A 2 -23.16 60.57 9.06
CA VAL A 2 -22.26 59.40 9.26
C VAL A 2 -22.70 58.48 10.41
N LYS A 3 -23.02 59.01 11.59
CA LYS A 3 -23.48 58.19 12.73
C LYS A 3 -24.76 57.38 12.44
N ALA A 4 -25.68 57.94 11.65
CA ALA A 4 -26.91 57.25 11.28
C ALA A 4 -26.60 56.07 10.33
N ALA A 5 -25.71 56.28 9.35
CA ALA A 5 -25.26 55.20 8.46
C ALA A 5 -24.53 54.08 9.23
N GLN A 6 -23.72 54.44 10.24
CA GLN A 6 -23.05 53.45 11.10
C GLN A 6 -24.05 52.63 11.94
N ALA A 7 -25.09 53.28 12.48
CA ALA A 7 -26.13 52.59 13.22
C ALA A 7 -26.90 51.59 12.34
N VAL A 8 -27.23 51.99 11.10
CA VAL A 8 -27.85 51.11 10.10
C VAL A 8 -26.92 49.94 9.78
N LEU A 9 -25.65 50.19 9.50
CA LEU A 9 -24.66 49.14 9.23
C LEU A 9 -24.58 48.13 10.39
N LYS A 10 -24.48 48.62 11.63
CA LYS A 10 -24.45 47.76 12.82
C LYS A 10 -25.68 46.86 12.92
N GLY A 11 -26.88 47.40 12.66
CA GLY A 11 -28.12 46.63 12.63
C GLY A 11 -28.07 45.53 11.57
N ARG A 12 -27.72 45.88 10.33
CA ARG A 12 -27.66 44.94 9.20
C ARG A 12 -26.65 43.81 9.42
N ILE A 13 -25.48 44.12 9.96
CA ILE A 13 -24.47 43.10 10.27
C ILE A 13 -24.99 42.11 11.32
N LYS A 14 -25.69 42.57 12.35
CA LYS A 14 -26.32 41.69 13.35
C LYS A 14 -27.42 40.82 12.76
N GLU A 15 -28.30 41.41 11.96
CA GLU A 15 -29.36 40.68 11.24
C GLU A 15 -28.77 39.56 10.38
N PHE A 16 -27.73 39.86 9.59
CA PHE A 16 -27.06 38.87 8.77
C PHE A 16 -26.38 37.78 9.61
N ALA A 17 -25.81 38.12 10.77
CA ALA A 17 -25.19 37.13 11.64
C ALA A 17 -26.22 36.15 12.22
N ALA A 18 -27.35 36.67 12.69
CA ALA A 18 -28.46 35.87 13.18
C ALA A 18 -29.02 34.95 12.09
N ASP A 19 -29.19 35.49 10.88
CA ASP A 19 -29.65 34.73 9.72
C ASP A 19 -28.70 33.59 9.35
N ILE A 20 -27.39 33.87 9.31
CA ILE A 20 -26.37 32.87 8.99
C ILE A 20 -26.36 31.77 10.06
N ALA A 21 -26.36 32.14 11.34
CA ALA A 21 -26.35 31.19 12.43
C ALA A 21 -27.57 30.26 12.36
N LYS A 22 -28.77 30.82 12.18
CA LYS A 22 -30.02 30.06 12.08
C LYS A 22 -30.04 29.12 10.87
N LYS A 23 -29.49 29.54 9.73
CA LYS A 23 -29.57 28.77 8.46
C LYS A 23 -28.47 27.71 8.33
N TYR A 24 -27.29 27.93 8.90
CA TYR A 24 -26.10 27.14 8.54
C TYR A 24 -25.38 26.46 9.72
N ILE A 25 -25.69 26.79 10.98
CA ILE A 25 -25.11 26.12 12.14
C ILE A 25 -26.06 25.02 12.62
N ASN A 26 -25.72 23.77 12.32
CA ASN A 26 -26.48 22.57 12.70
C ASN A 26 -25.55 21.37 12.95
N PRO A 27 -24.76 21.36 14.04
CA PRO A 27 -24.00 20.18 14.44
C PRO A 27 -24.92 18.98 14.72
N PRO A 28 -24.53 17.74 14.35
CA PRO A 28 -23.23 17.34 13.81
C PRO A 28 -23.10 17.45 12.27
N TYR A 29 -24.12 17.93 11.57
CA TYR A 29 -24.14 17.96 10.11
C TYR A 29 -23.29 19.09 9.52
N THR A 30 -23.16 20.21 10.23
CA THR A 30 -22.28 21.33 9.89
C THR A 30 -21.38 21.69 11.08
N THR A 31 -20.48 22.65 10.87
CA THR A 31 -19.58 23.17 11.91
C THR A 31 -20.33 23.93 13.01
N GLU A 32 -19.74 24.00 14.20
CA GLU A 32 -20.32 24.74 15.34
C GLU A 32 -20.26 26.27 15.21
N PHE A 33 -19.59 26.75 14.15
CA PHE A 33 -19.46 28.15 13.81
C PHE A 33 -19.65 28.36 12.32
N ALA A 34 -19.94 29.58 11.91
CA ALA A 34 -20.02 29.99 10.52
C ALA A 34 -19.12 31.21 10.23
N VAL A 35 -18.86 31.47 8.96
CA VAL A 35 -18.10 32.64 8.53
C VAL A 35 -18.99 33.58 7.71
N MET A 36 -19.10 34.83 8.14
CA MET A 36 -19.74 35.90 7.37
C MET A 36 -18.67 36.62 6.55
N PHE A 37 -18.80 36.54 5.23
CA PHE A 37 -17.91 37.22 4.31
C PHE A 37 -18.38 38.64 4.02
N LEU A 38 -17.47 39.62 4.17
CA LEU A 38 -17.68 41.00 3.74
C LEU A 38 -16.89 41.25 2.45
N PRO A 39 -17.54 41.69 1.36
CA PRO A 39 -16.93 41.68 0.02
C PRO A 39 -15.84 42.73 -0.18
N THR A 40 -15.69 43.70 0.73
CA THR A 40 -14.66 44.73 0.65
C THR A 40 -13.90 44.84 1.96
N GLU A 41 -12.60 45.10 1.86
CA GLU A 41 -11.74 45.27 3.03
C GLU A 41 -12.15 46.51 3.83
N GLY A 42 -12.60 47.58 3.16
CA GLY A 42 -13.10 48.79 3.83
C GLY A 42 -14.32 48.54 4.72
N LEU A 43 -15.24 47.67 4.30
CA LEU A 43 -16.39 47.30 5.13
C LEU A 43 -15.94 46.47 6.34
N TYR A 44 -15.02 45.53 6.14
CA TYR A 44 -14.42 44.77 7.24
C TYR A 44 -13.71 45.67 8.26
N ALA A 45 -12.92 46.64 7.79
CA ALA A 45 -12.25 47.64 8.62
C ALA A 45 -13.25 48.50 9.41
N GLU A 46 -14.37 48.89 8.79
CA GLU A 46 -15.42 49.64 9.49
C GLU A 46 -16.09 48.81 10.58
N VAL A 47 -16.37 47.54 10.32
CA VAL A 47 -16.94 46.61 11.31
C VAL A 47 -15.97 46.37 12.48
N LEU A 48 -14.67 46.29 12.21
CA LEU A 48 -13.63 46.27 13.24
C LEU A 48 -13.64 47.55 14.08
N ARG A 49 -13.67 48.72 13.43
CA ARG A 49 -13.72 50.03 14.11
C ARG A 49 -14.94 50.19 15.01
N LEU A 50 -16.06 49.55 14.65
CA LEU A 50 -17.30 49.52 15.43
C LEU A 50 -17.33 48.45 16.54
N ASN A 51 -16.24 47.69 16.73
CA ASN A 51 -16.10 46.63 17.74
C ASN A 51 -17.21 45.57 17.66
N LEU A 52 -17.60 45.16 16.44
CA LEU A 52 -18.70 44.20 16.26
C LEU A 52 -18.22 42.75 16.22
N MET A 53 -16.91 42.48 16.17
CA MET A 53 -16.37 41.11 16.06
C MET A 53 -16.74 40.23 17.24
N GLU A 54 -16.37 40.66 18.44
CA GLU A 54 -16.57 39.86 19.64
C GLU A 54 -18.06 39.65 19.96
N PRO A 55 -18.95 40.67 19.91
CA PRO A 55 -20.38 40.45 20.14
C PRO A 55 -20.99 39.44 19.17
N ILE A 56 -20.64 39.52 17.88
CA ILE A 56 -21.21 38.66 16.84
C ILE A 56 -20.72 37.23 16.99
N GLN A 57 -19.43 37.05 17.26
CA GLN A 57 -18.86 35.72 17.50
C GLN A 57 -19.48 35.07 18.74
N ARG A 58 -19.62 35.82 19.84
CA ARG A 58 -20.17 35.30 21.09
C ARG A 58 -21.65 34.97 21.00
N GLU A 59 -22.45 35.86 20.39
CA GLU A 59 -23.91 35.74 20.35
C GLU A 59 -24.39 34.77 19.27
N TYR A 60 -23.75 34.78 18.09
CA TYR A 60 -24.22 34.01 16.93
C TYR A 60 -23.27 32.89 16.50
N ARG A 61 -22.10 32.74 17.14
CA ARG A 61 -21.03 31.81 16.70
C ARG A 61 -20.62 32.07 15.23
N VAL A 62 -20.66 33.33 14.82
CA VAL A 62 -20.27 33.75 13.47
C VAL A 62 -18.97 34.54 13.55
N SER A 63 -17.96 34.10 12.81
CA SER A 63 -16.72 34.85 12.59
C SER A 63 -16.86 35.71 11.33
N ILE A 64 -16.44 36.97 11.37
CA ILE A 64 -16.49 37.85 10.20
C ILE A 64 -15.12 37.85 9.52
N ALA A 65 -15.11 37.80 8.18
CA ALA A 65 -13.89 37.84 7.39
C ALA A 65 -14.03 38.79 6.19
N GLY A 66 -12.99 39.60 5.93
CA GLY A 66 -12.80 40.32 4.68
C GLY A 66 -12.12 39.45 3.60
N PRO A 67 -11.89 39.97 2.39
CA PRO A 67 -11.21 39.26 1.29
C PRO A 67 -9.83 38.72 1.68
N SER A 68 -9.00 39.54 2.34
CA SER A 68 -7.63 39.14 2.71
C SER A 68 -7.64 38.05 3.78
N THR A 69 -8.52 38.20 4.79
CA THR A 69 -8.67 37.21 5.87
C THR A 69 -9.23 35.89 5.36
N MET A 70 -10.20 35.92 4.45
CA MET A 70 -10.75 34.71 3.84
C MET A 70 -9.68 33.97 3.01
N ALA A 71 -8.89 34.70 2.21
CA ALA A 71 -7.79 34.09 1.45
C ALA A 71 -6.77 33.42 2.39
N ALA A 72 -6.40 34.08 3.48
CA ALA A 72 -5.51 33.50 4.49
C ALA A 72 -6.11 32.22 5.13
N LEU A 73 -7.38 32.26 5.53
CA LEU A 73 -8.09 31.12 6.10
C LEU A 73 -8.11 29.93 5.14
N LEU A 74 -8.42 30.15 3.86
CA LEU A 74 -8.45 29.11 2.85
C LEU A 74 -7.05 28.51 2.62
N ASN A 75 -6.00 29.32 2.60
CA ASN A 75 -4.62 28.84 2.50
C ASN A 75 -4.22 27.97 3.71
N SER A 76 -4.57 28.41 4.93
CA SER A 76 -4.33 27.63 6.14
C SER A 76 -5.09 26.30 6.13
N LEU A 77 -6.36 26.30 5.70
CA LEU A 77 -7.16 25.09 5.56
C LEU A 77 -6.60 24.15 4.48
N GLN A 78 -6.17 24.68 3.34
CA GLN A 78 -5.57 23.91 2.26
C GLN A 78 -4.32 23.17 2.75
N MET A 79 -3.46 23.83 3.54
CA MET A 79 -2.28 23.19 4.13
C MET A 79 -2.66 22.13 5.17
N GLY A 80 -3.67 22.41 6.00
CA GLY A 80 -4.22 21.45 6.97
C GLY A 80 -4.74 20.18 6.30
N PHE A 81 -5.53 20.31 5.23
CA PHE A 81 -6.04 19.16 4.48
C PHE A 81 -4.94 18.41 3.72
N LYS A 82 -3.95 19.11 3.16
CA LYS A 82 -2.77 18.47 2.56
C LYS A 82 -2.02 17.62 3.59
N SER A 83 -1.83 18.12 4.83
CA SER A 83 -1.18 17.37 5.90
C SER A 83 -1.98 16.12 6.30
N VAL A 84 -3.31 16.25 6.48
CA VAL A 84 -4.20 15.11 6.79
C VAL A 84 -4.17 14.07 5.66
N ALA A 85 -4.16 14.49 4.40
CA ALA A 85 -4.07 13.60 3.25
C ALA A 85 -2.72 12.88 3.17
N ILE A 86 -1.62 13.57 3.47
CA ILE A 86 -0.27 12.97 3.54
C ILE A 86 -0.23 11.92 4.67
N GLN A 87 -0.74 12.23 5.86
CA GLN A 87 -0.80 11.29 6.98
C GLN A 87 -1.55 10.00 6.61
N LYS A 88 -2.64 10.09 5.84
CA LYS A 88 -3.38 8.90 5.37
C LYS A 88 -2.58 8.00 4.42
N ARG A 89 -1.66 8.55 3.62
CA ARG A 89 -0.82 7.77 2.68
C ARG A 89 0.40 7.11 3.33
N SER A 90 0.74 7.46 4.57
CA SER A 90 1.88 6.84 5.26
C SER A 90 1.61 5.43 5.79
N GLY A 91 0.34 5.01 5.92
CA GLY A 91 -0.01 3.64 6.36
C GLY A 91 0.18 2.56 5.28
N GLU A 92 0.05 2.91 3.99
CA GLU A 92 0.20 1.94 2.89
C GLU A 92 1.64 1.48 2.70
N VAL A 93 2.62 2.36 2.93
CA VAL A 93 4.04 2.04 2.77
C VAL A 93 4.47 0.92 3.72
N TRP A 94 3.98 0.92 4.96
CA TRP A 94 4.25 -0.16 5.92
C TRP A 94 3.58 -1.49 5.55
N LYS A 95 2.38 -1.44 4.94
CA LYS A 95 1.68 -2.64 4.46
C LYS A 95 2.38 -3.27 3.26
N VAL A 96 2.86 -2.45 2.32
CA VAL A 96 3.64 -2.91 1.15
C VAL A 96 4.98 -3.49 1.60
N LEU A 97 5.70 -2.82 2.50
CA LEU A 97 6.97 -3.35 3.05
C LEU A 97 6.77 -4.65 3.85
N GLY A 98 5.66 -4.77 4.61
CA GLY A 98 5.30 -6.01 5.29
C GLY A 98 5.00 -7.17 4.33
N ALA A 99 4.31 -6.89 3.22
CA ALA A 99 4.05 -7.90 2.18
C ALA A 99 5.35 -8.37 1.53
N VAL A 100 6.25 -7.44 1.17
CA VAL A 100 7.56 -7.76 0.56
C VAL A 100 8.43 -8.59 1.50
N LYS A 101 8.45 -8.30 2.80
CA LYS A 101 9.18 -9.11 3.79
C LYS A 101 8.68 -10.57 3.83
N THR A 102 7.37 -10.76 3.68
CA THR A 102 6.75 -12.10 3.72
C THR A 102 7.06 -12.91 2.45
N GLU A 103 7.00 -12.26 1.29
CA GLU A 103 7.43 -12.82 0.00
C GLU A 103 8.89 -13.28 0.04
N PHE A 104 9.80 -12.46 0.56
CA PHE A 104 11.22 -12.82 0.69
C PHE A 104 11.47 -14.04 1.59
N ALA A 105 10.73 -14.17 2.69
CA ALA A 105 10.83 -15.34 3.56
C ALA A 105 10.34 -16.64 2.88
N SER A 106 9.32 -16.54 2.01
CA SER A 106 8.85 -17.68 1.19
C SER A 106 9.88 -18.07 0.12
N PHE A 107 10.48 -17.06 -0.52
CA PHE A 107 11.55 -17.25 -1.50
C PHE A 107 12.76 -17.93 -0.87
N GLU A 108 13.19 -17.51 0.33
CA GLU A 108 14.29 -18.11 1.08
C GLU A 108 14.05 -19.61 1.36
N LYS A 109 12.84 -19.97 1.81
CA LYS A 109 12.46 -21.38 2.03
C LYS A 109 12.51 -22.21 0.76
N THR A 110 12.08 -21.62 -0.35
CA THR A 110 12.08 -22.31 -1.65
C THR A 110 13.50 -22.52 -2.15
N LEU A 111 14.37 -21.51 -2.00
CA LEU A 111 15.78 -21.60 -2.37
C LEU A 111 16.52 -22.65 -1.53
N ALA A 112 16.24 -22.72 -0.22
CA ALA A 112 16.78 -23.76 0.65
C ALA A 112 16.38 -25.18 0.17
N LYS A 113 15.10 -25.40 -0.15
CA LYS A 113 14.64 -26.69 -0.70
C LYS A 113 15.30 -27.04 -2.02
N THR A 114 15.54 -26.07 -2.90
CA THR A 114 16.24 -26.30 -4.18
C THR A 114 17.69 -26.71 -3.95
N ARG A 115 18.38 -26.06 -2.99
CA ARG A 115 19.73 -26.45 -2.58
C ARG A 115 19.77 -27.89 -2.06
N ASP A 116 18.81 -28.28 -1.23
CA ASP A 116 18.75 -29.65 -0.71
C ASP A 116 18.53 -30.68 -1.81
N ARG A 117 17.65 -30.37 -2.78
CA ARG A 117 17.43 -31.25 -3.96
C ARG A 117 18.67 -31.40 -4.81
N LEU A 118 19.44 -30.33 -5.04
CA LEU A 118 20.71 -30.40 -5.76
C LEU A 118 21.71 -31.29 -5.04
N ARG A 119 21.78 -31.22 -3.71
CA ARG A 119 22.66 -32.08 -2.91
C ARG A 119 22.26 -33.56 -3.01
N LEU A 120 20.96 -33.85 -2.93
CA LEU A 120 20.45 -35.21 -3.10
C LEU A 120 20.73 -35.76 -4.50
N ALA A 121 20.57 -34.94 -5.54
CA ALA A 121 20.91 -35.32 -6.90
C ALA A 121 22.41 -35.62 -7.06
N ASP A 122 23.28 -34.83 -6.42
CA ASP A 122 24.73 -35.06 -6.40
C ASP A 122 25.10 -36.38 -5.71
N GLU A 123 24.49 -36.66 -4.54
CA GLU A 123 24.66 -37.93 -3.82
C GLU A 123 24.19 -39.15 -4.65
N GLU A 124 23.06 -39.03 -5.36
CA GLU A 124 22.52 -40.09 -6.20
C GLU A 124 23.38 -40.36 -7.45
N LEU A 125 23.90 -39.30 -8.09
CA LEU A 125 24.88 -39.41 -9.17
C LEU A 125 26.14 -40.12 -8.70
N GLY A 126 26.67 -39.78 -7.52
CA GLY A 126 27.82 -40.47 -6.92
C GLY A 126 27.59 -41.97 -6.72
N ARG A 127 26.39 -42.35 -6.24
CA ARG A 127 26.01 -43.76 -6.04
C ARG A 127 25.89 -44.53 -7.36
N LEU A 128 25.23 -43.95 -8.36
CA LEU A 128 25.02 -44.56 -9.67
C LEU A 128 26.33 -44.76 -10.42
N ILE A 129 27.22 -43.76 -10.39
CA ILE A 129 28.53 -43.84 -11.04
C ILE A 129 29.38 -44.93 -10.38
N GLY A 130 29.45 -45.00 -9.05
CA GLY A 130 30.24 -46.01 -8.35
C GLY A 130 29.77 -47.45 -8.63
N ALA A 131 28.48 -47.73 -8.45
CA ALA A 131 27.94 -49.09 -8.57
C ALA A 131 27.87 -49.58 -10.03
N ARG A 132 27.49 -48.71 -10.98
CA ARG A 132 27.35 -49.08 -12.39
C ARG A 132 28.71 -49.23 -13.06
N THR A 133 29.69 -48.39 -12.74
CA THR A 133 31.06 -48.49 -13.26
C THR A 133 31.75 -49.77 -12.79
N HIS A 134 31.59 -50.14 -11.50
CA HIS A 134 32.14 -51.40 -11.00
C HIS A 134 31.49 -52.65 -11.63
N LYS A 135 30.17 -52.63 -11.88
CA LYS A 135 29.48 -53.73 -12.60
C LYS A 135 29.91 -53.84 -14.06
N ILE A 136 30.08 -52.70 -14.74
CA ILE A 136 30.54 -52.65 -16.13
C ILE A 136 31.97 -53.19 -16.22
N ASN A 137 32.90 -52.72 -15.37
CA ASN A 137 34.28 -53.20 -15.35
C ASN A 137 34.36 -54.71 -15.05
N ARG A 138 33.60 -55.22 -14.07
CA ARG A 138 33.56 -56.66 -13.75
C ARG A 138 32.90 -57.52 -14.84
N SER A 139 32.13 -56.92 -15.74
CA SER A 139 31.55 -57.62 -16.90
C SER A 139 32.52 -57.59 -18.08
N LEU A 140 33.23 -56.47 -18.28
CA LEU A 140 34.31 -56.35 -19.27
C LEU A 140 35.49 -57.29 -18.95
N GLU A 141 35.89 -57.41 -17.68
CA GLU A 141 36.92 -58.38 -17.22
C GLU A 141 36.50 -59.84 -17.45
N ARG A 142 35.20 -60.15 -17.40
CA ARG A 142 34.69 -61.50 -17.69
C ARG A 142 34.70 -61.81 -19.19
N VAL A 143 34.53 -60.79 -20.03
CA VAL A 143 34.57 -60.94 -21.50
C VAL A 143 36.01 -61.10 -22.00
N THR A 144 37.00 -60.46 -21.34
CA THR A 144 38.42 -60.62 -21.70
C THR A 144 39.08 -61.90 -21.14
N ALA A 145 38.45 -62.58 -20.17
CA ALA A 145 38.97 -63.80 -19.55
C ALA A 145 38.47 -65.11 -20.18
N LEU A 146 37.59 -65.07 -21.18
CA LEU A 146 37.10 -66.27 -21.88
C LEU A 146 37.95 -66.53 -23.14
N PRO A 147 38.49 -67.75 -23.35
CA PRO A 147 39.12 -68.10 -24.62
C PRO A 147 38.07 -68.07 -25.74
N ALA A 148 38.46 -67.58 -26.89
CA ALA A 148 37.65 -67.60 -28.10
C ALA A 148 37.43 -69.04 -28.54
N GLU A 149 36.29 -69.62 -28.19
CA GLU A 149 35.43 -70.43 -29.07
C GLU A 149 34.16 -70.85 -28.31
N ASP A 150 33.01 -70.65 -28.98
CA ASP A 150 31.67 -71.18 -28.69
C ASP A 150 30.85 -70.66 -27.49
N GLY A 151 30.80 -69.34 -27.27
CA GLY A 151 29.89 -68.75 -26.26
C GLY A 151 28.91 -67.67 -26.75
N VAL A 152 29.09 -67.12 -27.94
CA VAL A 152 28.37 -65.89 -28.34
C VAL A 152 26.92 -66.17 -28.75
N ALA A 153 26.61 -67.40 -29.18
CA ALA A 153 25.27 -67.76 -29.63
C ALA A 153 24.25 -67.98 -28.50
N GLN A 154 24.68 -68.26 -27.26
CA GLN A 154 23.78 -68.60 -26.15
C GLN A 154 23.34 -67.42 -25.27
N LEU A 155 23.92 -66.22 -25.47
CA LEU A 155 23.58 -65.03 -24.67
C LEU A 155 22.53 -64.12 -25.33
N VAL A 156 22.33 -64.22 -26.64
CA VAL A 156 21.34 -63.40 -27.37
C VAL A 156 19.91 -63.93 -27.13
N ASP A 157 19.76 -65.23 -26.94
CA ASP A 157 18.45 -65.87 -26.77
C ASP A 157 17.81 -65.61 -25.39
N LYS A 158 18.62 -65.30 -24.35
CA LYS A 158 18.10 -65.06 -22.99
C LYS A 158 17.52 -63.66 -22.77
N TYR A 159 17.81 -62.70 -23.65
CA TYR A 159 17.40 -61.30 -23.49
C TYR A 159 16.52 -60.76 -24.64
N ALA A 160 16.25 -61.56 -25.68
CA ALA A 160 15.32 -61.18 -26.76
C ALA A 160 13.84 -61.57 -26.48
N GLY A 161 13.56 -62.28 -25.37
CA GLY A 161 12.23 -62.78 -25.03
C GLY A 161 11.61 -62.19 -23.76
N ALA A 162 11.92 -60.95 -23.39
CA ALA A 162 11.40 -60.30 -22.17
C ALA A 162 10.64 -58.99 -22.47
N ASP A 163 9.99 -58.91 -23.63
CA ASP A 163 9.18 -57.75 -24.05
C ASP A 163 7.66 -57.97 -23.95
N ASP A 164 7.17 -59.08 -23.38
CA ASP A 164 5.75 -59.24 -23.07
C ASP A 164 5.57 -59.73 -21.62
N GLU A 165 4.59 -59.14 -20.93
CA GLU A 165 4.16 -59.36 -19.53
C GLU A 165 4.76 -58.41 -18.47
N ASP A 166 4.26 -57.17 -18.45
CA ASP A 166 3.86 -56.47 -17.22
C ASP A 166 2.89 -55.31 -17.56
N GLU A 167 1.71 -55.66 -18.09
CA GLU A 167 0.49 -54.82 -17.99
C GLU A 167 -0.60 -55.64 -17.28
N GLN A 168 -0.68 -55.44 -15.96
CA GLN A 168 -1.92 -55.43 -15.16
C GLN A 168 -1.69 -54.79 -13.79
#